data_AF-A0A526S5W0-F1
#
_entry.id   AF-A0A526S5W0-F1
#
_cell.length_a   1.000
_cell.length_b   1.000
_cell.length_c   1.000
_cell.angle_alpha   90.00
_cell.angle_beta   90.00
_cell.angle_gamma   90.00
#
_symmetry.space_group_name_H-M   'P 1'
#
loop_
_entity.id
_entity.type
_entity.pdbx_description
1 polymer ?
#
loop_
_entity_poly.entity_id
_entity_poly.type
_entity_poly.pdbx_seq_one_letter_code
_entity_poly.pdbx_strand_id
1 'polypeptide(L)' 'MSVAARDASQSNIFKSMKDITFEQTISHQCGVTMNDSVEARAIAEFMGKKPGVIVTY' A
#
# COMPACT_ATOMS: atom_id res chain seq x y z
N MET A 1 -37.99 15.51 -17.96
CA MET A 1 -36.58 15.15 -17.67
C MET A 1 -36.24 15.71 -16.30
N SER A 2 -36.35 14.84 -15.29
CA SER A 2 -36.48 15.18 -13.87
C SER A 2 -35.17 15.66 -13.25
N VAL A 3 -35.27 16.63 -12.34
CA VAL A 3 -34.19 17.26 -11.52
C VAL A 3 -33.28 16.26 -10.79
N ALA A 4 -33.69 15.00 -10.65
CA ALA A 4 -32.95 13.92 -10.02
C ALA A 4 -31.60 13.58 -10.70
N ALA A 5 -31.43 13.85 -12.00
CA ALA A 5 -30.18 13.53 -12.70
C ALA A 5 -29.05 14.56 -12.48
N ARG A 6 -29.37 15.73 -11.91
CA ARG A 6 -28.39 16.81 -11.67
C ARG A 6 -27.66 16.64 -10.34
N ASP A 7 -28.21 15.83 -9.45
CA ASP A 7 -27.72 15.56 -8.09
C ASP A 7 -26.77 14.34 -8.01
N ALA A 8 -26.49 13.66 -9.14
CA ALA A 8 -25.56 12.51 -9.15
C ALA A 8 -24.11 12.91 -9.45
N SER A 9 -23.80 14.21 -9.59
CA SER A 9 -22.48 14.72 -9.99
C SER A 9 -21.65 15.30 -8.83
N GLN A 10 -22.17 15.28 -7.60
CA GLN A 10 -21.49 15.86 -6.42
C GLN A 10 -21.63 15.00 -5.16
N SER A 11 -21.88 13.70 -5.32
CA SER A 11 -21.63 12.75 -4.24
C SER A 11 -20.12 12.69 -4.06
N ASN A 12 -19.60 13.44 -3.10
CA ASN A 12 -18.19 13.47 -2.72
C ASN A 12 -17.67 12.04 -2.52
N ILE A 13 -17.15 11.41 -3.59
CA ILE A 13 -16.45 10.13 -3.58
C ILE A 13 -15.19 10.22 -2.70
N PHE A 14 -14.67 11.44 -2.54
CA PHE A 14 -13.67 11.77 -1.54
C PHE A 14 -14.37 11.94 -0.19
N LYS A 15 -14.20 10.98 0.71
CA LYS A 15 -14.38 11.23 2.15
C LYS A 15 -13.75 12.58 2.48
N SER A 16 -14.52 13.46 3.11
CA SER A 16 -14.04 14.74 3.63
C SER A 16 -12.71 14.51 4.35
N MET A 17 -11.65 15.22 3.96
CA MET A 17 -10.32 15.09 4.60
C MET A 17 -10.36 15.35 6.11
N LYS A 18 -11.45 15.95 6.63
CA LYS A 18 -11.69 16.12 8.07
C LYS A 18 -11.99 14.82 8.83
N ASP A 19 -12.37 13.74 8.14
CA ASP A 19 -12.71 12.45 8.74
C ASP A 19 -11.61 11.39 8.54
N ILE A 20 -10.48 11.77 7.92
CA ILE A 20 -9.31 10.89 7.83
C ILE A 20 -8.53 11.08 9.13
N THR A 21 -8.82 10.25 10.12
CA THR A 21 -7.96 10.09 11.29
C THR A 21 -6.60 9.57 10.80
N PHE A 22 -5.66 10.48 10.59
CA PHE A 22 -4.25 10.16 10.33
C PHE A 22 -3.65 9.57 11.61
N GLU A 23 -4.03 8.32 11.91
CA GLU A 23 -3.26 7.53 12.85
C GLU A 23 -1.88 7.35 12.23
N GLN A 24 -0.88 8.02 12.81
CA GLN A 24 0.52 7.84 12.47
C GLN A 24 0.97 6.47 12.98
N THR A 25 0.37 5.41 12.46
CA THR A 25 0.73 4.05 12.82
C THR A 25 2.12 3.80 12.23
N ILE A 26 3.13 3.84 13.09
CA ILE A 26 4.51 3.55 12.71
C ILE A 26 4.52 2.13 12.14
N SER A 27 4.83 1.99 10.84
CA SER A 27 4.96 0.67 10.23
C SER A 27 6.22 -0.01 10.76
N HIS A 28 6.04 -1.08 11.53
CA HIS A 28 7.14 -1.92 12.01
C HIS A 28 7.48 -3.03 10.99
N GLN A 29 6.75 -3.10 9.87
CA GLN A 29 6.97 -4.05 8.79
C GLN A 29 7.40 -3.28 7.54
N CYS A 30 8.65 -3.49 7.13
CA CYS A 30 9.21 -2.99 5.87
C CYS A 30 9.62 -4.17 4.99
N GLY A 31 9.47 -4.02 3.68
CA GLY A 31 9.86 -5.02 2.69
C GLY A 31 10.07 -4.37 1.33
N VAL A 32 10.75 -5.09 0.44
CA VAL A 32 11.00 -4.68 -0.95
C VAL A 32 10.54 -5.80 -1.87
N THR A 33 9.78 -5.45 -2.89
CA THR A 33 9.43 -6.37 -3.98
C THR A 33 10.35 -6.08 -5.17
N MET A 34 10.99 -7.11 -5.71
CA MET A 34 11.88 -6.99 -6.86
C MET A 34 11.44 -7.97 -7.95
N ASN A 35 11.79 -7.67 -9.20
CA ASN A 35 11.65 -8.63 -10.30
C ASN A 35 12.57 -9.84 -10.05
N ASP A 36 12.19 -11.03 -10.52
CA ASP A 36 13.04 -12.23 -10.43
C ASP A 36 14.25 -12.10 -11.37
N SER A 37 15.28 -11.41 -10.89
CA SER A 37 16.60 -11.32 -11.50
C SER A 37 17.63 -12.10 -10.70
N VAL A 38 18.77 -12.37 -11.33
CA VAL A 38 19.91 -13.00 -10.65
C VAL A 38 20.37 -12.19 -9.44
N GLU A 39 20.28 -10.86 -9.50
CA GLU A 39 20.61 -9.97 -8.39
C GLU A 39 19.56 -10.08 -7.27
N ALA A 40 18.28 -10.15 -7.60
CA ALA A 40 17.22 -10.29 -6.61
C ALA A 40 17.35 -11.60 -5.82
N ARG A 41 17.76 -12.69 -6.47
CA ARG A 41 18.03 -13.98 -5.79
C ARG A 41 19.22 -13.88 -4.83
N ALA A 42 20.29 -13.20 -5.23
CA ALA A 42 21.45 -12.98 -4.36
C ALA A 42 21.09 -12.13 -3.13
N ILE A 43 20.27 -11.07 -3.32
CA ILE A 43 19.79 -10.21 -2.24
C ILE A 43 18.87 -10.99 -1.30
N ALA A 44 17.95 -11.79 -1.84
CA ALA A 44 17.07 -12.66 -1.08
C ALA A 44 17.84 -13.65 -0.20
N GLU A 45 18.87 -14.30 -0.76
CA GLU A 45 19.72 -15.24 -0.04
C GLU A 45 20.53 -14.55 1.08
N PHE A 46 21.01 -13.33 0.83
CA PHE A 46 21.73 -12.55 1.83
C PHE A 46 20.80 -12.05 2.95
N MET A 47 19.64 -11.51 2.59
CA MET A 47 18.64 -11.01 3.52
C MET A 47 18.06 -12.13 4.40
N GLY A 48 17.90 -13.34 3.87
CA GLY A 48 17.44 -14.51 4.63
C GLY A 48 18.40 -14.98 5.73
N LYS A 49 19.66 -14.55 5.72
CA LYS A 49 20.63 -14.83 6.81
C LYS A 49 20.33 -14.02 8.08
N LYS A 50 19.54 -12.94 7.96
CA LYS A 50 19.19 -12.09 9.09
C LYS A 50 17.95 -12.65 9.82
N PRO A 51 18.01 -12.83 11.16
CA PRO A 51 16.87 -13.29 11.91
C PRO A 51 15.71 -12.28 11.82
N GLY A 52 14.50 -12.79 11.60
CA GLY A 52 13.28 -11.97 11.48
C GLY A 52 12.97 -11.45 10.08
N VAL A 53 13.74 -11.84 9.05
CA VAL A 53 13.41 -11.54 7.64
C VAL A 53 12.71 -12.73 7.00
N ILE A 54 11.58 -12.48 6.33
CA ILE A 54 10.82 -13.48 5.58
C ILE A 54 11.06 -13.24 4.08
N VAL A 55 11.51 -14.27 3.37
CA VAL A 55 11.77 -14.22 1.93
C VAL A 55 10.69 -15.02 1.21
N THR A 56 10.10 -14.43 0.17
CA THR A 56 9.09 -15.06 -0.70
C THR A 56 9.52 -14.88 -2.15
N TYR A 57 9.31 -15.90 -3.00
CA TYR A 57 9.71 -15.94 -4.42
C TYR A 57 8.49 -15.90 -5.33
#